data_AF-A0A848HIY5-F1
#
_entry.id   AF-A0A848HIY5-F1
#
_cell.length_a   1.000
_cell.length_b   1.000
_cell.length_c   1.000
_cell.angle_alpha   90.00
_cell.angle_beta   90.00
_cell.angle_gamma   90.00
#
_symmetry.space_group_name_H-M   'P 1'
#
loop_
_entity.id
_entity.type
_entity.pdbx_description
1 polymer ?
#
loop_
_entity_poly.entity_id
_entity_poly.type
_entity_poly.pdbx_seq_one_letter_code
_entity_poly.pdbx_strand_id
1 'polypeptide(L)'
;MAIRYVKSGAAGTADGSSWANAHLTLLPAATAAAPGDTIYVSHAHSESQNSAMTLTFAGTAANPVYVICVNDGAMPPTAVAETAVVATGTGTGSSLAISGCIYDYGVNFRAGVGSTSATSGMTLNNLDGHKQIYANCLLELGGTANALMSFGSSASGGTETVTIFQQAEVKFAATTQRMRFSSAKFRWTGGGIASGSAASANLIAASCQQVIDAEFHGVDLVNLGTSANLIETGLPTSGHVTFANCKLPASWNGELAGGAVVNPGFRAEMHNCDSADTNYRLKTTDFTGSINTDPVFIKSGGTWGSDTPFSFKMEVTNASVRPYFSPLESPVMNRWNTTTGSAITVTAEILHDSATNLTDADIWLEVQYLGASGYPQGTFIEDMKADFLAAAADQTASSATWATTGMTNPNKQKLSVTFMPQEAGYFHARVFLAKPSAIVYIDPNLQVS
;
A
#
# COMPACT_ATOMS: atom_id res chain seq x y z
N MET A 1 -34.91 -6.40 -3.25
CA MET A 1 -34.33 -5.25 -3.96
C MET A 1 -35.44 -4.27 -4.28
N ALA A 2 -35.67 -3.34 -3.37
CA ALA A 2 -36.45 -2.14 -3.59
C ALA A 2 -35.53 -1.00 -4.08
N ILE A 3 -36.15 0.02 -4.68
CA ILE A 3 -35.48 1.24 -5.11
C ILE A 3 -35.94 2.37 -4.20
N ARG A 4 -34.99 3.20 -3.73
CA ARG A 4 -35.24 4.44 -3.00
C ARG A 4 -34.63 5.63 -3.74
N TYR A 5 -35.26 6.78 -3.64
CA TYR A 5 -34.79 8.03 -4.25
C TYR A 5 -34.40 9.05 -3.19
N VAL A 6 -33.29 9.77 -3.40
CA VAL A 6 -32.77 10.82 -2.50
C VAL A 6 -32.50 12.11 -3.29
N LYS A 7 -33.11 13.23 -2.86
CA LYS A 7 -32.95 14.55 -3.48
C LYS A 7 -33.30 15.66 -2.47
N SER A 8 -32.35 16.54 -2.16
CA SER A 8 -32.51 17.55 -1.11
C SER A 8 -33.55 18.63 -1.43
N GLY A 9 -33.88 18.81 -2.72
CA GLY A 9 -34.92 19.72 -3.19
C GLY A 9 -36.27 19.08 -3.51
N ALA A 10 -36.54 17.84 -3.09
CA ALA A 10 -37.85 17.22 -3.30
C ALA A 10 -38.95 17.91 -2.47
N ALA A 11 -40.18 17.92 -2.98
CA ALA A 11 -41.31 18.64 -2.36
C ALA A 11 -42.47 17.73 -1.91
N GLY A 12 -42.42 16.44 -2.22
CA GLY A 12 -43.47 15.47 -1.91
C GLY A 12 -43.40 14.93 -0.47
N THR A 13 -43.89 13.70 -0.28
CA THR A 13 -44.04 13.05 1.04
C THR A 13 -42.73 12.59 1.69
N ALA A 14 -41.60 12.69 0.96
CA ALA A 14 -40.27 12.24 1.40
C ALA A 14 -40.20 10.75 1.82
N ASP A 15 -40.99 9.89 1.18
CA ASP A 15 -41.03 8.44 1.41
C ASP A 15 -40.06 7.62 0.54
N GLY A 16 -39.31 8.28 -0.34
CA GLY A 16 -38.31 7.67 -1.20
C GLY A 16 -38.88 6.86 -2.36
N SER A 17 -40.18 6.94 -2.66
CA SER A 17 -40.85 6.12 -3.71
C SER A 17 -40.63 6.62 -5.14
N SER A 18 -40.27 7.89 -5.32
CA SER A 18 -40.07 8.55 -6.61
C SER A 18 -39.17 9.77 -6.46
N TRP A 19 -38.77 10.42 -7.56
CA TRP A 19 -38.06 11.71 -7.48
C TRP A 19 -38.91 12.83 -6.84
N ALA A 20 -40.24 12.81 -7.03
CA ALA A 20 -41.14 13.78 -6.42
C ALA A 20 -41.25 13.59 -4.90
N ASN A 21 -41.26 12.32 -4.46
CA ASN A 21 -41.36 11.94 -3.06
C ASN A 21 -40.00 11.49 -2.47
N ALA A 22 -38.88 11.90 -3.06
CA ALA A 22 -37.56 11.43 -2.65
C ALA A 22 -37.27 11.82 -1.19
N HIS A 23 -36.51 10.98 -0.48
CA HIS A 23 -35.98 11.38 0.82
C HIS A 23 -35.12 12.64 0.66
N LEU A 24 -35.25 13.59 1.60
CA LEU A 24 -34.53 14.86 1.55
C LEU A 24 -33.06 14.71 1.91
N THR A 25 -32.73 13.68 2.67
CA THR A 25 -31.39 13.38 3.16
C THR A 25 -31.05 11.91 2.93
N LEU A 26 -29.77 11.54 2.94
CA LEU A 26 -29.36 10.14 2.73
C LEU A 26 -29.69 9.26 3.95
N LEU A 27 -29.69 9.83 5.15
CA LEU A 27 -29.90 9.08 6.40
C LEU A 27 -31.26 8.32 6.47
N PRO A 28 -32.42 8.93 6.18
CA PRO A 28 -33.69 8.22 6.11
C PRO A 28 -33.70 7.10 5.07
N ALA A 29 -33.06 7.32 3.92
CA ALA A 29 -32.96 6.29 2.87
C ALA A 29 -32.11 5.11 3.32
N ALA A 30 -30.97 5.38 3.97
CA ALA A 30 -30.10 4.35 4.54
C ALA A 30 -30.84 3.52 5.61
N THR A 31 -31.64 4.18 6.44
CA THR A 31 -32.46 3.54 7.50
C THR A 31 -33.58 2.68 6.92
N ALA A 32 -34.19 3.12 5.81
CA ALA A 32 -35.30 2.41 5.16
C ALA A 32 -34.85 1.28 4.21
N ALA A 33 -33.56 1.21 3.88
CA ALA A 33 -33.01 0.19 2.99
C ALA A 33 -32.85 -1.16 3.70
N ALA A 34 -33.05 -2.24 2.94
CA ALA A 34 -32.75 -3.61 3.34
C ALA A 34 -31.51 -4.15 2.56
N PRO A 35 -30.91 -5.28 2.97
CA PRO A 35 -29.84 -5.90 2.21
C PRO A 35 -30.22 -6.12 0.73
N GLY A 36 -29.36 -5.67 -0.19
CA GLY A 36 -29.59 -5.80 -1.63
C GLY A 36 -30.54 -4.75 -2.22
N ASP A 37 -30.87 -3.67 -1.50
CA ASP A 37 -31.63 -2.54 -2.07
C ASP A 37 -30.72 -1.54 -2.78
N THR A 38 -31.33 -0.70 -3.63
CA THR A 38 -30.65 0.39 -4.35
C THR A 38 -31.22 1.73 -3.93
N ILE A 39 -30.35 2.68 -3.59
CA ILE A 39 -30.64 4.08 -3.31
C ILE A 39 -30.08 4.92 -4.45
N TYR A 40 -30.96 5.50 -5.26
CA TYR A 40 -30.60 6.49 -6.27
C TYR A 40 -30.53 7.88 -5.64
N VAL A 41 -29.36 8.51 -5.75
CA VAL A 41 -29.11 9.87 -5.28
C VAL A 41 -29.06 10.80 -6.48
N SER A 42 -29.89 11.83 -6.47
CA SER A 42 -29.92 12.81 -7.57
C SER A 42 -28.56 13.49 -7.72
N HIS A 43 -28.08 13.69 -8.94
CA HIS A 43 -26.86 14.45 -9.26
C HIS A 43 -26.87 15.88 -8.67
N ALA A 44 -28.04 16.47 -8.49
CA ALA A 44 -28.24 17.77 -7.86
C ALA A 44 -28.41 17.72 -6.33
N HIS A 45 -28.27 16.54 -5.71
CA HIS A 45 -28.38 16.40 -4.25
C HIS A 45 -27.18 17.04 -3.56
N SER A 46 -27.46 17.88 -2.59
CA SER A 46 -26.45 18.47 -1.71
C SER A 46 -27.07 18.62 -0.33
N GLU A 47 -26.56 17.85 0.62
CA GLU A 47 -26.92 17.93 2.03
C GLU A 47 -25.72 18.28 2.90
N SER A 48 -25.97 19.05 3.96
CA SER A 48 -24.97 19.34 4.98
C SER A 48 -25.64 19.55 6.34
N GLN A 49 -24.98 19.12 7.42
CA GLN A 49 -25.41 19.38 8.78
C GLN A 49 -24.23 19.77 9.69
N ASN A 50 -24.45 20.69 10.64
CA ASN A 50 -23.43 21.18 11.57
C ASN A 50 -23.30 20.30 12.84
N SER A 51 -23.37 18.97 12.66
CA SER A 51 -23.24 18.00 13.75
C SER A 51 -22.73 16.65 13.20
N ALA A 52 -22.35 15.75 14.11
CA ALA A 52 -21.93 14.41 13.73
C ALA A 52 -23.03 13.69 12.93
N MET A 53 -22.64 13.07 11.82
CA MET A 53 -23.51 12.24 10.98
C MET A 53 -23.06 10.78 11.07
N THR A 54 -24.00 9.87 11.27
CA THR A 54 -23.75 8.43 11.14
C THR A 54 -24.76 7.83 10.16
N LEU A 55 -24.27 7.37 9.02
CA LEU A 55 -25.06 6.66 8.01
C LEU A 55 -24.90 5.17 8.25
N THR A 56 -25.99 4.50 8.63
CA THR A 56 -26.02 3.06 8.85
C THR A 56 -26.86 2.41 7.77
N PHE A 57 -26.21 1.60 6.93
CA PHE A 57 -26.88 0.85 5.88
C PHE A 57 -27.09 -0.60 6.32
N ALA A 58 -28.25 -1.18 6.00
CA ALA A 58 -28.55 -2.57 6.37
C ALA A 58 -27.83 -3.62 5.49
N GLY A 59 -26.97 -3.20 4.56
CA GLY A 59 -26.31 -4.09 3.61
C GLY A 59 -25.40 -5.12 4.28
N THR A 60 -25.30 -6.29 3.66
CA THR A 60 -24.42 -7.40 4.08
C THR A 60 -23.34 -7.64 3.01
N ALA A 61 -22.27 -8.36 3.35
CA ALA A 61 -21.22 -8.67 2.37
C ALA A 61 -21.74 -9.46 1.15
N ALA A 62 -22.78 -10.29 1.34
CA ALA A 62 -23.44 -11.04 0.26
C ALA A 62 -24.48 -10.22 -0.50
N ASN A 63 -25.13 -9.25 0.16
CA ASN A 63 -26.17 -8.39 -0.41
C ASN A 63 -25.94 -6.95 0.06
N PRO A 64 -25.00 -6.20 -0.56
CA PRO A 64 -24.72 -4.83 -0.20
C PRO A 64 -25.90 -3.91 -0.55
N VAL A 65 -25.97 -2.75 0.09
CA VAL A 65 -26.83 -1.65 -0.40
C VAL A 65 -26.06 -0.87 -1.46
N TYR A 66 -26.69 -0.62 -2.60
CA TYR A 66 -26.11 0.20 -3.67
C TYR A 66 -26.53 1.65 -3.47
N VAL A 67 -25.59 2.58 -3.37
CA VAL A 67 -25.83 4.02 -3.29
C VAL A 67 -25.26 4.63 -4.57
N ILE A 68 -26.11 5.07 -5.48
CA ILE A 68 -25.69 5.44 -6.83
C ILE A 68 -26.15 6.86 -7.13
N CYS A 69 -25.19 7.75 -7.36
CA CYS A 69 -25.43 9.07 -7.91
C CYS A 69 -25.85 8.94 -9.38
N VAL A 70 -26.97 9.57 -9.74
CA VAL A 70 -27.61 9.42 -11.05
C VAL A 70 -28.19 10.73 -11.56
N ASN A 71 -28.33 10.84 -12.88
CA ASN A 71 -29.12 11.89 -13.48
C ASN A 71 -30.61 11.65 -13.16
N ASP A 72 -31.26 12.62 -12.52
CA ASP A 72 -32.65 12.53 -12.05
C ASP A 72 -33.68 13.00 -13.10
N GLY A 73 -33.25 13.23 -14.34
CA GLY A 73 -34.12 13.58 -15.47
C GLY A 73 -35.03 12.45 -15.96
N ALA A 74 -34.86 11.23 -15.46
CA ALA A 74 -35.69 10.06 -15.79
C ALA A 74 -36.01 9.21 -14.55
N MET A 75 -37.12 8.47 -14.61
CA MET A 75 -37.53 7.49 -13.61
C MET A 75 -38.01 6.19 -14.29
N PRO A 76 -37.32 5.05 -14.14
CA PRO A 76 -36.05 4.90 -13.43
C PRO A 76 -34.89 5.64 -14.14
N PRO A 77 -33.81 5.98 -13.42
CA PRO A 77 -32.65 6.66 -13.99
C PRO A 77 -31.96 5.82 -15.07
N THR A 78 -31.41 6.47 -16.10
CA THR A 78 -30.74 5.80 -17.24
C THR A 78 -29.26 6.11 -17.35
N ALA A 79 -28.73 7.04 -16.54
CA ALA A 79 -27.34 7.44 -16.53
C ALA A 79 -26.85 7.71 -15.10
N VAL A 80 -25.61 7.29 -14.82
CA VAL A 80 -24.90 7.63 -13.59
C VAL A 80 -24.36 9.06 -13.64
N ALA A 81 -24.08 9.62 -12.46
CA ALA A 81 -23.47 10.93 -12.28
C ALA A 81 -22.50 10.89 -11.08
N GLU A 82 -21.75 11.97 -10.83
CA GLU A 82 -20.65 11.99 -9.84
C GLU A 82 -20.64 13.27 -8.98
N THR A 83 -21.78 13.95 -8.89
CA THR A 83 -21.87 15.33 -8.33
C THR A 83 -22.66 15.44 -7.03
N ALA A 84 -23.33 14.38 -6.58
CA ALA A 84 -24.07 14.42 -5.31
C ALA A 84 -23.12 14.66 -4.14
N VAL A 85 -23.57 15.42 -3.12
CA VAL A 85 -22.76 15.76 -1.95
C VAL A 85 -23.51 15.41 -0.66
N VAL A 86 -22.82 14.71 0.23
CA VAL A 86 -23.23 14.46 1.61
C VAL A 86 -22.14 14.97 2.55
N ALA A 87 -22.46 16.00 3.32
CA ALA A 87 -21.46 16.71 4.11
C ALA A 87 -21.83 16.89 5.59
N THR A 88 -20.80 17.12 6.39
CA THR A 88 -20.93 17.76 7.70
C THR A 88 -20.18 19.10 7.70
N GLY A 89 -20.66 20.04 8.51
CA GLY A 89 -20.22 21.44 8.49
C GLY A 89 -19.27 21.84 9.63
N THR A 90 -19.43 23.07 10.12
CA THR A 90 -18.42 23.75 10.95
C THR A 90 -18.47 23.41 12.44
N GLY A 91 -19.53 22.74 12.91
CA GLY A 91 -19.72 22.41 14.32
C GLY A 91 -18.56 21.59 14.90
N THR A 92 -18.26 21.76 16.19
CA THR A 92 -17.27 20.94 16.89
C THR A 92 -17.70 19.46 16.87
N GLY A 93 -16.82 18.57 16.40
CA GLY A 93 -17.16 17.15 16.27
C GLY A 93 -18.17 16.86 15.16
N SER A 94 -18.23 17.69 14.12
CA SER A 94 -18.99 17.42 12.89
C SER A 94 -18.31 16.31 12.09
N SER A 95 -18.22 15.11 12.66
CA SER A 95 -17.66 13.93 12.02
C SER A 95 -18.67 13.25 11.10
N LEU A 96 -18.17 12.47 10.15
CA LEU A 96 -18.98 11.60 9.30
C LEU A 96 -18.57 10.15 9.51
N ALA A 97 -19.53 9.30 9.86
CA ALA A 97 -19.31 7.87 10.01
C ALA A 97 -20.23 7.09 9.06
N ILE A 98 -19.68 6.07 8.39
CA ILE A 98 -20.43 5.19 7.49
C ILE A 98 -20.28 3.74 7.97
N SER A 99 -21.42 3.07 8.16
CA SER A 99 -21.51 1.71 8.67
C SER A 99 -22.43 0.84 7.79
N GLY A 100 -22.21 -0.47 7.83
CA GLY A 100 -22.86 -1.44 6.94
C GLY A 100 -22.07 -1.73 5.67
N CYS A 101 -22.53 -2.72 4.89
CA CYS A 101 -21.90 -3.06 3.61
C CYS A 101 -22.53 -2.28 2.46
N ILE A 102 -21.74 -1.48 1.75
CA ILE A 102 -22.23 -0.63 0.66
C ILE A 102 -21.34 -0.70 -0.58
N TYR A 103 -21.97 -0.42 -1.71
CA TYR A 103 -21.31 0.03 -2.94
C TYR A 103 -21.79 1.44 -3.24
N ASP A 104 -20.89 2.41 -3.11
CA ASP A 104 -21.12 3.80 -3.48
C ASP A 104 -20.56 4.09 -4.88
N TYR A 105 -21.34 4.81 -5.69
CA TYR A 105 -20.88 5.37 -6.97
C TYR A 105 -21.24 6.85 -7.05
N GLY A 106 -20.22 7.71 -7.17
CA GLY A 106 -20.42 9.12 -7.51
C GLY A 106 -21.03 10.01 -6.43
N VAL A 107 -21.18 9.54 -5.18
CA VAL A 107 -21.61 10.38 -4.06
C VAL A 107 -20.38 10.87 -3.31
N ASN A 108 -20.22 12.18 -3.23
CA ASN A 108 -19.08 12.79 -2.57
C ASN A 108 -19.36 12.97 -1.07
N PHE A 109 -18.53 12.38 -0.23
CA PHE A 109 -18.64 12.48 1.22
C PHE A 109 -17.63 13.47 1.79
N ARG A 110 -18.09 14.44 2.60
CA ARG A 110 -17.24 15.50 3.14
C ARG A 110 -17.41 15.63 4.65
N ALA A 111 -16.34 15.45 5.41
CA ALA A 111 -16.37 15.58 6.85
C ALA A 111 -15.78 16.92 7.30
N GLY A 112 -16.48 17.59 8.23
CA GLY A 112 -15.97 18.73 8.97
C GLY A 112 -15.68 19.96 8.14
N VAL A 113 -16.45 20.23 7.08
CA VAL A 113 -16.18 21.34 6.15
C VAL A 113 -16.18 22.68 6.91
N GLY A 114 -15.01 23.34 6.93
CA GLY A 114 -14.80 24.59 7.67
C GLY A 114 -14.67 24.41 9.19
N SER A 115 -14.60 23.18 9.70
CA SER A 115 -14.38 22.89 11.12
C SER A 115 -12.91 23.07 11.50
N THR A 116 -12.66 23.56 12.71
CA THR A 116 -11.33 23.70 13.32
C THR A 116 -11.08 22.64 14.39
N SER A 117 -11.94 21.62 14.49
CA SER A 117 -11.85 20.57 15.50
C SER A 117 -11.17 19.31 14.98
N ALA A 118 -10.23 18.77 15.76
CA ALA A 118 -9.55 17.51 15.50
C ALA A 118 -10.50 16.30 15.42
N THR A 119 -11.70 16.41 16.03
CA THR A 119 -12.67 15.30 16.09
C THR A 119 -13.65 15.30 14.91
N SER A 120 -13.59 16.29 14.02
CA SER A 120 -14.43 16.38 12.81
C SER A 120 -13.87 15.53 11.65
N GLY A 121 -13.51 14.28 11.94
CA GLY A 121 -12.94 13.33 10.97
C GLY A 121 -13.97 12.50 10.22
N MET A 122 -13.49 11.60 9.38
CA MET A 122 -14.30 10.62 8.65
C MET A 122 -13.97 9.22 9.13
N THR A 123 -14.97 8.39 9.40
CA THR A 123 -14.78 6.97 9.76
C THR A 123 -15.56 6.08 8.80
N LEU A 124 -14.83 5.31 8.00
CA LEU A 124 -15.39 4.32 7.09
C LEU A 124 -15.25 2.94 7.72
N ASN A 125 -16.18 2.04 7.40
CA ASN A 125 -16.34 0.77 8.10
C ASN A 125 -16.40 0.96 9.62
N ASN A 126 -17.25 1.89 10.07
CA ASN A 126 -17.46 2.19 11.48
C ASN A 126 -18.29 1.08 12.14
N LEU A 127 -17.72 -0.13 12.27
CA LEU A 127 -18.14 -1.37 12.96
C LEU A 127 -17.49 -2.59 12.25
N ASP A 128 -17.49 -3.74 12.91
CA ASP A 128 -16.77 -4.95 12.45
C ASP A 128 -17.47 -5.69 11.30
N GLY A 129 -16.70 -6.44 10.49
CA GLY A 129 -17.23 -7.36 9.48
C GLY A 129 -17.91 -6.71 8.27
N HIS A 130 -17.74 -5.40 8.09
CA HIS A 130 -18.30 -4.65 6.97
C HIS A 130 -17.38 -4.62 5.75
N LYS A 131 -17.99 -4.53 4.57
CA LYS A 131 -17.31 -4.31 3.28
C LYS A 131 -17.90 -3.09 2.59
N GLN A 132 -17.08 -2.08 2.32
CA GLN A 132 -17.48 -0.83 1.68
C GLN A 132 -16.64 -0.58 0.44
N ILE A 133 -17.30 -0.24 -0.67
CA ILE A 133 -16.67 0.12 -1.94
C ILE A 133 -17.11 1.54 -2.30
N TYR A 134 -16.16 2.37 -2.69
CA TYR A 134 -16.37 3.75 -3.09
C TYR A 134 -15.80 3.95 -4.50
N ALA A 135 -16.67 4.21 -5.47
CA ALA A 135 -16.32 4.28 -6.88
C ALA A 135 -16.59 5.67 -7.48
N ASN A 136 -15.61 6.24 -8.19
CA ASN A 136 -15.71 7.52 -8.88
C ASN A 136 -16.33 8.64 -8.01
N CYS A 137 -15.84 8.77 -6.77
CA CYS A 137 -16.34 9.75 -5.80
C CYS A 137 -15.18 10.48 -5.12
N LEU A 138 -15.50 11.56 -4.42
CA LEU A 138 -14.58 12.32 -3.58
C LEU A 138 -14.86 12.05 -2.10
N LEU A 139 -13.80 11.76 -1.35
CA LEU A 139 -13.79 11.69 0.10
C LEU A 139 -12.94 12.82 0.67
N GLU A 140 -13.56 13.80 1.32
CA GLU A 140 -12.89 15.03 1.77
C GLU A 140 -12.91 15.18 3.29
N LEU A 141 -11.74 15.49 3.86
CA LEU A 141 -11.63 16.12 5.16
C LEU A 141 -11.55 17.64 4.95
N GLY A 142 -12.68 18.33 5.12
CA GLY A 142 -12.82 19.75 4.80
C GLY A 142 -12.45 20.70 5.94
N GLY A 143 -12.01 20.18 7.09
CA GLY A 143 -11.61 20.96 8.26
C GLY A 143 -10.12 21.34 8.23
N THR A 144 -9.73 22.34 9.01
CA THR A 144 -8.32 22.80 9.08
C THR A 144 -7.52 22.21 10.24
N ALA A 145 -8.12 21.32 11.03
CA ALA A 145 -7.48 20.61 12.13
C ALA A 145 -6.83 19.28 11.67
N ASN A 146 -6.16 18.61 12.60
CA ASN A 146 -5.51 17.30 12.43
C ASN A 146 -6.50 16.11 12.45
N ALA A 147 -7.69 16.30 11.88
CA ALA A 147 -8.67 15.23 11.74
C ALA A 147 -8.12 14.10 10.84
N LEU A 148 -8.62 12.88 11.05
CA LEU A 148 -8.17 11.69 10.34
C LEU A 148 -9.30 11.08 9.51
N MET A 149 -8.94 10.46 8.39
CA MET A 149 -9.80 9.52 7.68
C MET A 149 -9.48 8.13 8.20
N SER A 150 -10.36 7.57 9.01
CA SER A 150 -10.17 6.28 9.67
C SER A 150 -10.89 5.17 8.92
N PHE A 151 -10.22 4.03 8.80
CA PHE A 151 -10.74 2.83 8.14
C PHE A 151 -10.82 1.69 9.15
N GLY A 152 -12.02 1.14 9.29
CA GLY A 152 -12.32 0.02 10.17
C GLY A 152 -12.56 0.42 11.62
N SER A 153 -12.70 -0.60 12.45
CA SER A 153 -13.12 -0.52 13.85
C SER A 153 -11.92 -0.54 14.79
N SER A 154 -11.92 0.33 15.80
CA SER A 154 -10.94 0.29 16.88
C SER A 154 -11.31 -0.69 18.01
N ALA A 155 -12.37 -1.48 17.86
CA ALA A 155 -12.78 -2.45 18.86
C ALA A 155 -11.81 -3.64 18.91
N SER A 156 -11.44 -4.08 20.11
CA SER A 156 -10.64 -5.28 20.32
C SER A 156 -11.47 -6.54 20.02
N GLY A 157 -10.93 -7.45 19.20
CA GLY A 157 -11.57 -8.73 18.88
C GLY A 157 -12.61 -8.70 17.76
N GLY A 158 -12.70 -7.58 17.03
CA GLY A 158 -13.61 -7.44 15.89
C GLY A 158 -13.23 -8.26 14.66
N THR A 159 -14.22 -8.60 13.86
CA THR A 159 -14.02 -9.18 12.52
C THR A 159 -13.43 -8.15 11.57
N GLU A 160 -12.43 -8.57 10.78
CA GLU A 160 -11.77 -7.74 9.77
C GLU A 160 -12.77 -7.04 8.84
N THR A 161 -12.51 -5.76 8.55
CA THR A 161 -13.30 -4.95 7.62
C THR A 161 -12.57 -4.78 6.29
N VAL A 162 -13.31 -4.51 5.21
CA VAL A 162 -12.74 -4.27 3.88
C VAL A 162 -13.20 -2.93 3.35
N THR A 163 -12.27 -2.04 3.01
CA THR A 163 -12.55 -0.79 2.30
C THR A 163 -11.86 -0.82 0.93
N ILE A 164 -12.61 -0.52 -0.13
CA ILE A 164 -12.07 -0.45 -1.49
C ILE A 164 -12.40 0.90 -2.11
N PHE A 165 -11.39 1.60 -2.60
CA PHE A 165 -11.51 2.79 -3.42
C PHE A 165 -11.23 2.45 -4.87
N GLN A 166 -12.14 2.79 -5.78
CA GLN A 166 -12.02 2.52 -7.21
C GLN A 166 -12.20 3.83 -7.97
N GLN A 167 -11.11 4.38 -8.53
CA GLN A 167 -11.15 5.70 -9.16
C GLN A 167 -11.68 6.81 -8.22
N ALA A 168 -11.60 6.61 -6.91
CA ALA A 168 -12.00 7.60 -5.92
C ALA A 168 -10.86 8.59 -5.66
N GLU A 169 -11.22 9.82 -5.34
CA GLU A 169 -10.30 10.86 -4.92
C GLU A 169 -10.38 11.10 -3.41
N VAL A 170 -9.24 11.39 -2.78
CA VAL A 170 -9.17 11.83 -1.38
C VAL A 170 -8.67 13.27 -1.33
N LYS A 171 -9.26 14.09 -0.47
CA LYS A 171 -8.84 15.48 -0.27
C LYS A 171 -8.63 15.82 1.21
N PHE A 172 -7.53 16.50 1.48
CA PHE A 172 -7.20 17.05 2.79
C PHE A 172 -7.25 18.57 2.74
N ALA A 173 -7.91 19.20 3.71
CA ALA A 173 -7.91 20.66 3.84
C ALA A 173 -6.77 21.18 4.75
N ALA A 174 -6.05 20.30 5.45
CA ALA A 174 -4.87 20.65 6.25
C ALA A 174 -3.71 19.67 6.07
N THR A 175 -2.49 20.17 6.22
CA THR A 175 -1.24 19.42 5.99
C THR A 175 -0.97 18.30 7.01
N THR A 176 -1.70 18.32 8.13
CA THR A 176 -1.60 17.33 9.22
C THR A 176 -2.61 16.19 9.08
N GLN A 177 -3.54 16.29 8.13
CA GLN A 177 -4.54 15.26 7.87
C GLN A 177 -3.96 14.12 7.03
N ARG A 178 -4.49 12.93 7.28
CA ARG A 178 -3.95 11.67 6.78
C ARG A 178 -4.93 10.52 7.00
N MET A 179 -4.60 9.38 6.43
CA MET A 179 -5.36 8.13 6.56
C MET A 179 -4.88 7.32 7.76
N ARG A 180 -5.80 6.72 8.51
CA ARG A 180 -5.51 5.82 9.63
C ARG A 180 -6.25 4.49 9.43
N PHE A 181 -5.52 3.39 9.56
CA PHE A 181 -6.09 2.04 9.47
C PHE A 181 -6.28 1.43 10.86
N SER A 182 -7.41 0.76 11.07
CA SER A 182 -7.80 0.09 12.33
C SER A 182 -8.57 -1.19 11.98
N SER A 183 -7.90 -2.36 11.98
CA SER A 183 -8.49 -3.65 11.57
C SER A 183 -9.18 -3.61 10.22
N ALA A 184 -8.47 -3.10 9.21
CA ALA A 184 -9.01 -2.95 7.87
C ALA A 184 -8.03 -3.47 6.82
N LYS A 185 -8.56 -4.29 5.91
CA LYS A 185 -8.03 -4.44 4.56
C LYS A 185 -8.43 -3.24 3.74
N PHE A 186 -7.44 -2.51 3.24
CA PHE A 186 -7.65 -1.34 2.42
C PHE A 186 -7.05 -1.56 1.03
N ARG A 187 -7.82 -1.25 -0.01
CA ARG A 187 -7.37 -1.31 -1.41
C ARG A 187 -7.77 -0.03 -2.12
N TRP A 188 -6.82 0.65 -2.74
CA TRP A 188 -7.09 1.82 -3.56
C TRP A 188 -6.55 1.60 -4.97
N THR A 189 -7.45 1.48 -5.94
CA THR A 189 -7.11 1.26 -7.35
C THR A 189 -7.50 2.48 -8.17
N GLY A 190 -6.49 3.18 -8.70
CA GLY A 190 -6.62 4.41 -9.47
C GLY A 190 -7.25 5.57 -8.68
N GLY A 191 -7.65 6.64 -9.36
CA GLY A 191 -7.99 7.91 -8.70
C GLY A 191 -6.74 8.59 -8.10
N GLY A 192 -6.89 9.34 -7.02
CA GLY A 192 -5.73 10.07 -6.47
C GLY A 192 -6.02 11.04 -5.34
N ILE A 193 -5.00 11.81 -4.98
CA ILE A 193 -5.18 12.97 -4.12
C ILE A 193 -5.77 14.10 -4.97
N ALA A 194 -6.97 14.55 -4.61
CA ALA A 194 -7.71 15.54 -5.37
C ALA A 194 -6.93 16.85 -5.51
N SER A 195 -7.14 17.54 -6.63
CA SER A 195 -6.61 18.89 -6.80
C SER A 195 -7.12 19.85 -5.71
N GLY A 196 -6.28 20.79 -5.29
CA GLY A 196 -6.60 21.70 -4.18
C GLY A 196 -6.58 21.05 -2.79
N SER A 197 -6.10 19.82 -2.66
CA SER A 197 -5.70 19.27 -1.36
C SER A 197 -4.53 20.09 -0.79
N ALA A 198 -4.52 20.26 0.53
CA ALA A 198 -3.34 20.70 1.25
C ALA A 198 -2.21 19.69 1.03
N ALA A 199 -0.97 20.21 0.94
CA ALA A 199 0.23 19.40 0.82
C ALA A 199 0.53 18.66 2.13
N SER A 200 -0.16 17.54 2.35
CA SER A 200 0.01 16.71 3.55
C SER A 200 1.44 16.22 3.69
N ALA A 201 1.97 16.25 4.92
CA ALA A 201 3.33 15.81 5.22
C ALA A 201 3.47 14.28 5.33
N ASN A 202 2.36 13.57 5.59
CA ASN A 202 2.32 12.11 5.61
C ASN A 202 0.98 11.65 5.03
N LEU A 203 0.99 10.59 4.22
CA LEU A 203 -0.26 10.02 3.67
C LEU A 203 -0.94 9.07 4.68
N ILE A 204 -0.15 8.22 5.34
CA ILE A 204 -0.62 7.22 6.31
C ILE A 204 -0.10 7.56 7.71
N ALA A 205 -0.99 7.49 8.71
CA ALA A 205 -0.68 7.71 10.12
C ALA A 205 0.01 6.51 10.78
N ALA A 206 0.88 6.79 11.75
CA ALA A 206 1.54 5.78 12.56
C ALA A 206 0.67 5.19 13.68
N SER A 207 -0.46 5.82 14.03
CA SER A 207 -1.33 5.45 15.15
C SER A 207 -2.29 4.28 14.87
N CYS A 208 -1.86 3.33 14.07
CA CYS A 208 -2.57 2.08 13.83
C CYS A 208 -2.37 1.14 15.03
N GLN A 209 -3.47 0.74 15.69
CA GLN A 209 -3.42 -0.14 16.88
C GLN A 209 -3.55 -1.63 16.54
N GLN A 210 -3.72 -1.96 15.26
CA GLN A 210 -4.06 -3.29 14.74
C GLN A 210 -3.32 -3.54 13.43
N VAL A 211 -3.31 -4.80 12.96
CA VAL A 211 -2.58 -5.18 11.74
C VAL A 211 -3.06 -4.36 10.55
N ILE A 212 -2.12 -3.83 9.77
CA ILE A 212 -2.43 -3.11 8.53
C ILE A 212 -2.25 -4.04 7.34
N ASP A 213 -3.23 -4.05 6.45
CA ASP A 213 -3.07 -4.58 5.10
C ASP A 213 -3.61 -3.54 4.12
N ALA A 214 -2.72 -2.73 3.53
CA ALA A 214 -3.09 -1.63 2.65
C ALA A 214 -2.36 -1.71 1.31
N GLU A 215 -3.10 -1.65 0.21
CA GLU A 215 -2.51 -1.59 -1.13
C GLU A 215 -3.02 -0.39 -1.92
N PHE A 216 -2.11 0.26 -2.62
CA PHE A 216 -2.34 1.41 -3.48
C PHE A 216 -1.82 1.05 -4.87
N HIS A 217 -2.70 0.98 -5.87
CA HIS A 217 -2.35 0.58 -7.23
C HIS A 217 -2.79 1.64 -8.22
N GLY A 218 -1.87 2.19 -9.00
CA GLY A 218 -2.22 3.18 -10.04
C GLY A 218 -2.72 4.52 -9.51
N VAL A 219 -2.51 4.82 -8.24
CA VAL A 219 -3.00 6.04 -7.57
C VAL A 219 -2.13 7.25 -7.95
N ASP A 220 -2.76 8.37 -8.31
CA ASP A 220 -2.08 9.65 -8.53
C ASP A 220 -1.88 10.41 -7.21
N LEU A 221 -0.64 10.46 -6.73
CA LEU A 221 -0.24 11.13 -5.50
C LEU A 221 0.43 12.49 -5.76
N VAL A 222 0.33 13.05 -6.98
CA VAL A 222 1.04 14.28 -7.37
C VAL A 222 0.75 15.48 -6.47
N ASN A 223 -0.41 15.51 -5.82
CA ASN A 223 -0.87 16.60 -4.95
C ASN A 223 -0.45 16.43 -3.47
N LEU A 224 0.36 15.43 -3.12
CA LEU A 224 1.05 15.38 -1.82
C LEU A 224 2.18 16.42 -1.75
N GLY A 225 2.67 16.70 -0.54
CA GLY A 225 3.89 17.49 -0.39
C GLY A 225 5.08 16.81 -1.04
N THR A 226 6.01 17.58 -1.63
CA THR A 226 7.21 17.01 -2.26
C THR A 226 8.10 16.27 -1.27
N SER A 227 8.12 16.71 -0.01
CA SER A 227 8.79 16.03 1.11
C SER A 227 7.86 15.15 1.94
N ALA A 228 6.67 14.79 1.42
CA ALA A 228 5.73 13.99 2.16
C ALA A 228 6.23 12.56 2.28
N ASN A 229 6.19 12.00 3.49
CA ASN A 229 6.38 10.56 3.62
C ASN A 229 5.10 9.84 3.23
N LEU A 230 5.22 8.66 2.62
CA LEU A 230 4.04 7.85 2.34
C LEU A 230 3.47 7.28 3.64
N ILE A 231 4.35 6.94 4.58
CA ILE A 231 3.99 6.44 5.91
C ILE A 231 4.72 7.25 6.97
N GLU A 232 3.99 7.68 8.01
CA GLU A 232 4.54 8.39 9.16
C GLU A 232 5.54 7.53 9.96
N THR A 233 6.42 8.20 10.71
CA THR A 233 7.42 7.59 11.59
C THR A 233 6.80 6.76 12.74
N GLY A 234 7.51 5.72 13.19
CA GLY A 234 7.22 5.08 14.48
C GLY A 234 6.02 4.12 14.49
N LEU A 235 5.83 3.36 13.41
CA LEU A 235 4.76 2.36 13.27
C LEU A 235 4.85 1.29 14.38
N PRO A 236 3.88 1.24 15.32
CA PRO A 236 3.91 0.28 16.42
C PRO A 236 3.29 -1.07 16.06
N THR A 237 2.62 -1.19 14.91
CA THR A 237 1.84 -2.38 14.53
C THR A 237 2.52 -3.22 13.45
N SER A 238 2.14 -4.50 13.36
CA SER A 238 2.54 -5.41 12.28
C SER A 238 1.66 -5.19 11.04
N GLY A 239 2.11 -5.60 9.86
CA GLY A 239 1.32 -5.46 8.65
C GLY A 239 2.14 -5.27 7.38
N HIS A 240 1.42 -5.09 6.28
CA HIS A 240 1.99 -4.85 4.97
C HIS A 240 1.33 -3.66 4.29
N VAL A 241 2.15 -2.79 3.71
CA VAL A 241 1.69 -1.65 2.92
C VAL A 241 2.40 -1.66 1.57
N THR A 242 1.65 -1.71 0.48
CA THR A 242 2.22 -1.69 -0.88
C THR A 242 1.72 -0.50 -1.67
N PHE A 243 2.65 0.17 -2.33
CA PHE A 243 2.38 1.13 -3.40
C PHE A 243 2.90 0.55 -4.71
N ALA A 244 2.06 0.45 -5.72
CA ALA A 244 2.43 -0.10 -7.02
C ALA A 244 1.92 0.78 -8.17
N ASN A 245 2.80 1.11 -9.10
CA ASN A 245 2.46 1.91 -10.28
C ASN A 245 1.84 3.28 -9.93
N CYS A 246 2.24 3.87 -8.80
CA CYS A 246 1.72 5.16 -8.35
C CYS A 246 2.54 6.32 -8.89
N LYS A 247 1.88 7.43 -9.21
CA LYS A 247 2.54 8.68 -9.60
C LYS A 247 2.85 9.51 -8.37
N LEU A 248 4.10 9.91 -8.17
CA LEU A 248 4.55 10.71 -7.03
C LEU A 248 4.61 12.22 -7.36
N PRO A 249 4.63 13.11 -6.35
CA PRO A 249 4.87 14.55 -6.55
C PRO A 249 6.14 14.83 -7.36
N ALA A 250 6.11 15.85 -8.21
CA ALA A 250 7.29 16.26 -8.97
C ALA A 250 8.50 16.50 -8.03
N SER A 251 9.64 15.89 -8.34
CA SER A 251 10.86 15.96 -7.51
C SER A 251 10.64 15.47 -6.07
N TRP A 252 9.79 14.46 -5.88
CA TRP A 252 9.54 13.87 -4.57
C TRP A 252 10.85 13.44 -3.89
N ASN A 253 11.03 13.91 -2.66
CA ASN A 253 12.19 13.65 -1.81
C ASN A 253 11.79 13.19 -0.40
N GLY A 254 10.56 12.71 -0.24
CA GLY A 254 10.10 12.07 0.99
C GLY A 254 10.59 10.63 1.12
N GLU A 255 10.20 9.99 2.21
CA GLU A 255 10.52 8.60 2.51
C GLU A 255 9.30 7.68 2.35
N LEU A 256 9.53 6.39 2.12
CA LEU A 256 8.46 5.39 2.17
C LEU A 256 7.89 5.29 3.59
N ALA A 257 8.79 5.23 4.58
CA ALA A 257 8.48 5.38 6.00
C ALA A 257 9.38 6.48 6.57
N GLY A 258 8.79 7.49 7.22
CA GLY A 258 9.54 8.70 7.63
C GLY A 258 10.60 8.49 8.72
N GLY A 259 10.78 7.26 9.23
CA GLY A 259 11.74 6.93 10.28
C GLY A 259 11.88 5.42 10.45
N ALA A 260 12.67 4.99 11.44
CA ALA A 260 12.94 3.57 11.70
C ALA A 260 11.65 2.81 12.03
N VAL A 261 11.46 1.67 11.36
CA VAL A 261 10.40 0.70 11.69
C VAL A 261 10.80 -0.04 12.95
N VAL A 262 9.92 -0.05 13.96
CA VAL A 262 10.22 -0.64 15.28
C VAL A 262 9.53 -1.99 15.51
N ASN A 263 8.62 -2.40 14.62
CA ASN A 263 7.88 -3.66 14.72
C ASN A 263 8.40 -4.68 13.68
N PRO A 264 8.91 -5.86 14.08
CA PRO A 264 9.45 -6.86 13.17
C PRO A 264 8.43 -7.48 12.22
N GLY A 265 7.13 -7.38 12.53
CA GLY A 265 6.05 -7.85 11.66
C GLY A 265 5.57 -6.82 10.64
N PHE A 266 6.23 -5.67 10.49
CA PHE A 266 5.84 -4.63 9.53
C PHE A 266 6.78 -4.55 8.34
N ARG A 267 6.22 -4.46 7.13
CA ARG A 267 6.96 -4.22 5.89
C ARG A 267 6.19 -3.29 4.96
N ALA A 268 6.85 -2.26 4.46
CA ALA A 268 6.33 -1.38 3.43
C ALA A 268 7.10 -1.57 2.13
N GLU A 269 6.40 -1.58 1.01
CA GLU A 269 6.96 -1.78 -0.31
C GLU A 269 6.40 -0.76 -1.31
N MET A 270 7.26 -0.38 -2.25
CA MET A 270 6.97 0.51 -3.35
C MET A 270 7.53 -0.13 -4.62
N HIS A 271 6.68 -0.32 -5.63
CA HIS A 271 7.05 -0.93 -6.91
C HIS A 271 6.63 -0.03 -8.06
N ASN A 272 7.59 0.38 -8.89
CA ASN A 272 7.32 1.19 -10.06
C ASN A 272 6.56 2.49 -9.72
N CYS A 273 7.02 3.22 -8.70
CA CYS A 273 6.45 4.51 -8.34
C CYS A 273 7.48 5.62 -8.55
N ASP A 274 7.11 6.64 -9.32
CA ASP A 274 7.94 7.80 -9.58
C ASP A 274 7.07 9.02 -9.96
N SER A 275 7.67 10.19 -9.88
CA SER A 275 7.19 11.45 -10.43
C SER A 275 7.55 11.66 -11.89
N ALA A 276 8.58 10.96 -12.37
CA ALA A 276 9.08 10.98 -13.74
C ALA A 276 8.75 9.68 -14.48
N ASP A 277 9.13 9.62 -15.76
CA ASP A 277 8.98 8.43 -16.60
C ASP A 277 10.11 7.42 -16.35
N THR A 278 10.24 6.95 -15.11
CA THR A 278 11.11 5.80 -14.79
C THR A 278 10.29 4.62 -14.33
N ASN A 279 10.63 3.43 -14.81
CA ASN A 279 9.81 2.23 -14.70
C ASN A 279 10.41 1.12 -13.83
N TYR A 280 11.39 1.44 -12.99
CA TYR A 280 12.22 0.46 -12.27
C TYR A 280 12.45 0.79 -10.79
N ARG A 281 11.90 1.89 -10.28
CA ARG A 281 12.09 2.30 -8.87
C ARG A 281 11.37 1.34 -7.94
N LEU A 282 12.14 0.76 -7.03
CA LEU A 282 11.69 -0.07 -5.94
C LEU A 282 12.20 0.52 -4.63
N LYS A 283 11.33 0.49 -3.62
CA LYS A 283 11.73 0.77 -2.24
C LYS A 283 11.05 -0.21 -1.31
N THR A 284 11.81 -0.81 -0.43
CA THR A 284 11.31 -1.63 0.68
C THR A 284 11.84 -1.04 1.98
N THR A 285 11.03 -1.05 3.02
CA THR A 285 11.47 -0.71 4.37
C THR A 285 10.77 -1.61 5.36
N ASP A 286 11.54 -2.24 6.22
CA ASP A 286 11.05 -3.07 7.32
C ASP A 286 11.91 -2.81 8.58
N PHE A 287 11.67 -3.62 9.61
CA PHE A 287 12.40 -3.53 10.88
C PHE A 287 13.92 -3.69 10.77
N THR A 288 14.39 -4.41 9.76
CA THR A 288 15.80 -4.79 9.60
C THR A 288 16.58 -3.76 8.78
N GLY A 289 15.91 -3.01 7.90
CA GLY A 289 16.53 -1.99 7.10
C GLY A 289 15.69 -1.53 5.91
N SER A 290 16.38 -0.99 4.92
CA SER A 290 15.77 -0.53 3.67
C SER A 290 16.45 -1.12 2.45
N ILE A 291 15.68 -1.27 1.38
CA ILE A 291 16.18 -1.66 0.07
C ILE A 291 15.72 -0.61 -0.92
N ASN A 292 16.65 -0.05 -1.68
CA ASN A 292 16.37 0.96 -2.68
C ASN A 292 16.98 0.53 -4.02
N THR A 293 16.34 0.93 -5.12
CA THR A 293 17.00 0.83 -6.42
C THR A 293 18.09 1.89 -6.55
N ASP A 294 19.31 1.47 -6.91
CA ASP A 294 20.45 2.37 -7.10
C ASP A 294 20.95 2.33 -8.55
N PRO A 295 20.91 3.46 -9.29
CA PRO A 295 21.39 3.53 -10.67
C PRO A 295 22.87 3.92 -10.80
N VAL A 296 23.59 4.14 -9.70
CA VAL A 296 24.98 4.63 -9.68
C VAL A 296 25.96 3.47 -9.53
N PHE A 297 25.76 2.64 -8.51
CA PHE A 297 26.63 1.50 -8.20
C PHE A 297 26.05 0.24 -8.81
N ILE A 298 26.30 0.08 -10.11
CA ILE A 298 25.70 -0.97 -10.94
C ILE A 298 26.75 -1.91 -11.50
N LYS A 299 26.37 -3.17 -11.68
CA LYS A 299 27.15 -4.13 -12.47
C LYS A 299 26.93 -3.86 -13.96
N SER A 300 27.99 -3.95 -14.76
CA SER A 300 27.89 -3.81 -16.21
C SER A 300 26.94 -4.88 -16.78
N GLY A 301 25.88 -4.45 -17.47
CA GLY A 301 24.82 -5.33 -17.98
C GLY A 301 23.84 -5.85 -16.91
N GLY A 302 23.86 -5.32 -15.69
CA GLY A 302 22.94 -5.66 -14.60
C GLY A 302 21.56 -5.04 -14.79
N THR A 303 20.79 -5.55 -15.75
CA THR A 303 19.39 -5.17 -15.98
C THR A 303 18.44 -6.25 -15.47
N TRP A 304 17.32 -5.86 -14.88
CA TRP A 304 16.29 -6.78 -14.40
C TRP A 304 14.91 -6.33 -14.86
N GLY A 305 14.54 -6.76 -16.07
CA GLY A 305 13.25 -6.42 -16.69
C GLY A 305 13.11 -4.96 -17.18
N SER A 306 14.12 -4.11 -16.95
CA SER A 306 14.21 -2.73 -17.44
C SER A 306 15.37 -2.54 -18.42
N ASP A 307 15.26 -1.55 -19.31
CA ASP A 307 16.38 -1.13 -20.17
C ASP A 307 17.46 -0.34 -19.39
N THR A 308 17.08 0.23 -18.24
CA THR A 308 17.99 0.95 -17.35
C THR A 308 18.63 -0.02 -16.35
N PRO A 309 19.97 -0.11 -16.28
CA PRO A 309 20.64 -0.93 -15.26
C PRO A 309 20.48 -0.35 -13.86
N PHE A 310 20.41 -1.21 -12.86
CA PHE A 310 20.36 -0.82 -11.46
C PHE A 310 20.85 -1.94 -10.54
N SER A 311 21.13 -1.62 -9.30
CA SER A 311 21.34 -2.59 -8.22
C SER A 311 20.29 -2.46 -7.12
N PHE A 312 20.09 -3.54 -6.36
CA PHE A 312 19.42 -3.44 -5.08
C PHE A 312 20.43 -2.96 -4.04
N LYS A 313 20.27 -1.72 -3.58
CA LYS A 313 21.02 -1.18 -2.45
C LYS A 313 20.31 -1.60 -1.17
N MET A 314 20.84 -2.62 -0.51
CA MET A 314 20.39 -3.07 0.81
C MET A 314 21.16 -2.32 1.89
N GLU A 315 20.44 -1.64 2.77
CA GLU A 315 20.98 -0.80 3.83
C GLU A 315 20.44 -1.27 5.17
N VAL A 316 21.32 -1.82 6.00
CA VAL A 316 21.02 -2.17 7.38
C VAL A 316 21.52 -1.05 8.26
N THR A 317 20.60 -0.21 8.73
CA THR A 317 20.92 1.01 9.50
C THR A 317 20.87 0.80 11.01
N ASN A 318 20.46 -0.39 11.47
CA ASN A 318 20.27 -0.70 12.88
C ASN A 318 20.90 -2.04 13.27
N ALA A 319 20.99 -2.29 14.58
CA ALA A 319 21.49 -3.55 15.14
C ALA A 319 20.42 -4.65 15.24
N SER A 320 19.28 -4.48 14.57
CA SER A 320 18.14 -5.39 14.64
C SER A 320 18.30 -6.62 13.76
N VAL A 321 19.31 -6.64 12.88
CA VAL A 321 19.62 -7.82 12.07
C VAL A 321 20.36 -8.88 12.88
N ARG A 322 19.97 -10.14 12.68
CA ARG A 322 20.71 -11.30 13.17
C ARG A 322 20.63 -12.46 12.19
N PRO A 323 21.74 -13.18 11.95
CA PRO A 323 21.72 -14.43 11.21
C PRO A 323 20.71 -15.39 11.85
N TYR A 324 19.97 -16.15 11.03
CA TYR A 324 18.93 -17.11 11.44
C TYR A 324 17.68 -16.55 12.14
N PHE A 325 17.58 -15.23 12.37
CA PHE A 325 16.44 -14.66 13.10
C PHE A 325 15.76 -13.53 12.37
N SER A 326 16.54 -12.54 11.90
CA SER A 326 15.99 -11.32 11.28
C SER A 326 16.95 -10.70 10.27
N PRO A 327 17.40 -11.44 9.23
CA PRO A 327 18.12 -10.82 8.12
C PRO A 327 17.22 -9.86 7.33
N LEU A 328 17.83 -8.85 6.72
CA LEU A 328 17.17 -8.06 5.67
C LEU A 328 17.11 -8.89 4.40
N GLU A 329 15.92 -9.01 3.81
CA GLU A 329 15.67 -9.87 2.64
C GLU A 329 15.45 -9.07 1.37
N SER A 330 16.22 -9.37 0.33
CA SER A 330 16.01 -8.79 -1.01
C SER A 330 14.63 -9.11 -1.58
N PRO A 331 14.14 -8.33 -2.56
CA PRO A 331 13.05 -8.80 -3.42
C PRO A 331 13.36 -10.18 -4.01
N VAL A 332 12.33 -10.97 -4.29
CA VAL A 332 12.50 -12.29 -4.92
C VAL A 332 12.97 -12.09 -6.36
N MET A 333 14.11 -12.68 -6.68
CA MET A 333 14.64 -12.74 -8.04
C MET A 333 14.22 -14.07 -8.67
N ASN A 334 13.18 -14.02 -9.51
CA ASN A 334 12.63 -15.20 -10.20
C ASN A 334 13.29 -15.39 -11.56
N ARG A 335 13.69 -16.62 -11.89
CA ARG A 335 14.20 -16.97 -13.23
C ARG A 335 13.74 -18.35 -13.66
N TRP A 336 13.29 -18.44 -14.91
CA TRP A 336 12.89 -19.72 -15.51
C TRP A 336 14.13 -20.56 -15.82
N ASN A 337 14.11 -21.82 -15.41
CA ASN A 337 15.12 -22.81 -15.70
C ASN A 337 14.54 -23.96 -16.53
N THR A 338 15.24 -24.30 -17.61
CA THR A 338 14.93 -25.43 -18.49
C THR A 338 15.82 -26.66 -18.24
N THR A 339 16.92 -26.51 -17.51
CA THR A 339 17.86 -27.61 -17.22
C THR A 339 17.26 -28.57 -16.20
N THR A 340 17.29 -29.87 -16.50
CA THR A 340 16.81 -30.94 -15.61
C THR A 340 17.83 -32.06 -15.54
N GLY A 341 17.95 -32.72 -14.38
CA GLY A 341 18.90 -33.82 -14.16
C GLY A 341 20.37 -33.46 -14.28
N SER A 342 20.72 -32.16 -14.29
CA SER A 342 22.09 -31.66 -14.35
C SER A 342 22.28 -30.51 -13.38
N ALA A 343 23.47 -30.43 -12.76
CA ALA A 343 23.79 -29.36 -11.83
C ALA A 343 23.90 -28.02 -12.58
N ILE A 344 23.32 -26.97 -11.99
CA ILE A 344 23.48 -25.59 -12.41
C ILE A 344 23.99 -24.77 -11.22
N THR A 345 24.75 -23.72 -11.50
CA THR A 345 25.20 -22.77 -10.49
C THR A 345 24.45 -21.46 -10.67
N VAL A 346 23.80 -20.97 -9.61
CA VAL A 346 23.23 -19.63 -9.55
C VAL A 346 24.18 -18.73 -8.79
N THR A 347 24.47 -17.56 -9.33
CA THR A 347 25.36 -16.57 -8.71
C THR A 347 24.71 -15.19 -8.63
N ALA A 348 24.74 -14.60 -7.43
CA ALA A 348 24.43 -13.19 -7.20
C ALA A 348 25.73 -12.41 -6.99
N GLU A 349 25.90 -11.35 -7.76
CA GLU A 349 27.08 -10.49 -7.71
C GLU A 349 26.83 -9.36 -6.72
N ILE A 350 27.80 -9.09 -5.85
CA ILE A 350 27.67 -8.05 -4.82
C ILE A 350 28.85 -7.08 -4.80
N LEU A 351 28.56 -5.86 -4.39
CA LEU A 351 29.53 -4.79 -4.16
C LEU A 351 29.27 -4.13 -2.82
N HIS A 352 30.31 -3.82 -2.08
CA HIS A 352 30.24 -2.97 -0.89
C HIS A 352 31.53 -2.15 -0.72
N ASP A 353 31.52 -1.13 0.15
CA ASP A 353 32.66 -0.25 0.39
C ASP A 353 33.33 -0.59 1.72
N SER A 354 34.26 -1.54 1.72
CA SER A 354 35.06 -1.91 2.91
C SER A 354 36.29 -2.74 2.54
N ALA A 355 37.39 -2.53 3.28
CA ALA A 355 38.60 -3.35 3.16
C ALA A 355 38.43 -4.77 3.75
N THR A 356 37.37 -5.02 4.53
CA THR A 356 37.07 -6.34 5.12
C THR A 356 35.97 -7.02 4.33
N ASN A 357 36.20 -8.27 3.92
CA ASN A 357 35.23 -9.10 3.23
C ASN A 357 33.97 -9.32 4.09
N LEU A 358 32.82 -9.45 3.43
CA LEU A 358 31.64 -10.04 4.03
C LEU A 358 31.83 -11.56 4.10
N THR A 359 31.31 -12.17 5.15
CA THR A 359 31.33 -13.62 5.36
C THR A 359 29.99 -14.26 5.03
N ASP A 360 29.95 -15.59 4.94
CA ASP A 360 28.74 -16.41 4.85
C ASP A 360 27.82 -16.34 6.10
N ALA A 361 28.25 -15.65 7.17
CA ALA A 361 27.42 -15.27 8.30
C ALA A 361 26.84 -13.85 8.16
N ASP A 362 27.49 -13.00 7.37
CA ASP A 362 27.11 -11.61 7.15
C ASP A 362 26.07 -11.48 6.03
N ILE A 363 26.24 -12.26 4.95
CA ILE A 363 25.41 -12.22 3.75
C ILE A 363 25.43 -13.59 3.04
N TRP A 364 24.28 -14.01 2.51
CA TRP A 364 24.16 -15.27 1.78
C TRP A 364 23.05 -15.22 0.73
N LEU A 365 23.10 -16.16 -0.21
CA LEU A 365 22.11 -16.44 -1.23
C LEU A 365 21.34 -17.70 -0.86
N GLU A 366 20.02 -17.61 -0.80
CA GLU A 366 19.13 -18.77 -0.75
C GLU A 366 18.45 -18.94 -2.11
N VAL A 367 18.33 -20.18 -2.57
CA VAL A 367 17.57 -20.55 -3.76
C VAL A 367 16.57 -21.64 -3.45
N GLN A 368 15.30 -21.38 -3.79
CA GLN A 368 14.25 -22.38 -3.87
C GLN A 368 14.16 -22.90 -5.31
N TYR A 369 14.21 -24.22 -5.50
CA TYR A 369 14.17 -24.88 -6.81
C TYR A 369 13.36 -26.18 -6.80
N LEU A 370 13.01 -26.71 -7.97
CA LEU A 370 12.30 -27.99 -8.11
C LEU A 370 13.27 -29.17 -8.06
N GLY A 371 13.53 -29.67 -6.85
CA GLY A 371 14.50 -30.74 -6.58
C GLY A 371 13.95 -32.18 -6.68
N ALA A 372 12.66 -32.35 -6.91
CA ALA A 372 12.00 -33.65 -7.09
C ALA A 372 11.28 -33.72 -8.44
N SER A 373 11.11 -34.93 -8.98
CA SER A 373 10.32 -35.17 -10.20
C SER A 373 8.95 -35.76 -9.86
N GLY A 374 7.97 -35.47 -10.71
CA GLY A 374 6.58 -35.90 -10.58
C GLY A 374 5.67 -34.93 -9.83
N TYR A 375 6.20 -33.84 -9.24
CA TYR A 375 5.43 -32.82 -8.53
C TYR A 375 6.26 -31.55 -8.23
N PRO A 376 5.63 -30.35 -8.19
CA PRO A 376 6.33 -29.07 -8.03
C PRO A 376 6.65 -28.75 -6.55
N GLN A 377 7.35 -29.65 -5.84
CA GLN A 377 7.79 -29.38 -4.47
C GLN A 377 9.12 -28.62 -4.47
N GLY A 378 9.12 -27.43 -3.86
CA GLY A 378 10.32 -26.63 -3.67
C GLY A 378 11.32 -27.27 -2.70
N THR A 379 12.59 -27.25 -3.06
CA THR A 379 13.75 -27.57 -2.23
C THR A 379 14.58 -26.31 -2.05
N PHE A 380 15.16 -26.12 -0.88
CA PHE A 380 15.96 -24.94 -0.55
C PHE A 380 17.44 -25.31 -0.46
N ILE A 381 18.30 -24.41 -0.93
CA ILE A 381 19.75 -24.49 -0.78
C ILE A 381 20.28 -23.07 -0.55
N GLU A 382 21.29 -22.96 0.30
CA GLU A 382 21.93 -21.67 0.62
C GLU A 382 23.44 -21.82 0.71
N ASP A 383 24.17 -20.71 0.57
CA ASP A 383 25.61 -20.61 0.80
C ASP A 383 25.97 -19.98 2.15
N MET A 384 25.01 -19.96 3.08
CA MET A 384 25.24 -19.60 4.48
C MET A 384 26.17 -20.61 5.15
N LYS A 385 26.86 -20.20 6.22
CA LYS A 385 27.58 -21.13 7.09
C LYS A 385 26.70 -22.31 7.51
N ALA A 386 27.30 -23.50 7.55
CA ALA A 386 26.56 -24.77 7.66
C ALA A 386 25.64 -24.90 8.88
N ASP A 387 26.01 -24.29 10.01
CA ASP A 387 25.18 -24.25 11.22
C ASP A 387 25.58 -23.08 12.15
N PHE A 388 24.83 -22.93 13.24
CA PHE A 388 25.05 -21.86 14.21
C PHE A 388 26.44 -21.87 14.87
N LEU A 389 27.08 -23.04 15.00
CA LEU A 389 28.40 -23.26 15.60
C LEU A 389 29.54 -23.22 14.58
N ALA A 390 29.24 -23.37 13.29
CA ALA A 390 30.22 -23.27 12.23
C ALA A 390 30.92 -21.91 12.24
N ALA A 391 32.23 -21.93 11.99
CA ALA A 391 33.04 -20.73 11.80
C ALA A 391 32.65 -20.09 10.46
N ALA A 392 32.50 -18.77 10.46
CA ALA A 392 32.19 -18.02 9.24
C ALA A 392 33.39 -18.01 8.30
N ALA A 393 33.13 -18.11 7.01
CA ALA A 393 34.12 -18.00 5.95
C ALA A 393 33.83 -16.77 5.07
N ASP A 394 34.89 -16.17 4.54
CA ASP A 394 34.75 -15.06 3.59
C ASP A 394 33.98 -15.49 2.34
N GLN A 395 33.04 -14.66 1.90
CA GLN A 395 32.41 -14.85 0.60
C GLN A 395 33.44 -14.70 -0.52
N THR A 396 33.23 -15.44 -1.61
CA THR A 396 34.23 -15.55 -2.68
C THR A 396 34.41 -14.21 -3.41
N ALA A 397 35.66 -13.82 -3.70
CA ALA A 397 35.94 -12.61 -4.48
C ALA A 397 35.36 -12.71 -5.92
N SER A 398 34.88 -11.58 -6.43
CA SER A 398 34.33 -11.47 -7.79
C SER A 398 35.22 -10.65 -8.73
N SER A 399 35.29 -11.10 -9.98
CA SER A 399 35.93 -10.37 -11.09
C SER A 399 34.94 -9.50 -11.88
N ALA A 400 33.67 -9.41 -11.48
CA ALA A 400 32.67 -8.65 -12.21
C ALA A 400 33.01 -7.15 -12.29
N THR A 401 32.60 -6.53 -13.40
CA THR A 401 32.79 -5.10 -13.61
C THR A 401 31.65 -4.32 -12.98
N TRP A 402 31.97 -3.54 -11.96
CA TRP A 402 31.05 -2.64 -11.26
C TRP A 402 31.46 -1.19 -11.47
N ALA A 403 30.49 -0.29 -11.53
CA ALA A 403 30.72 1.14 -11.35
C ALA A 403 31.03 1.41 -9.86
N THR A 404 32.19 2.00 -9.57
CA THR A 404 32.70 2.18 -8.19
C THR A 404 33.14 3.62 -7.89
N THR A 405 32.88 4.56 -8.80
CA THR A 405 33.26 5.97 -8.61
C THR A 405 32.60 6.52 -7.35
N GLY A 406 33.39 6.99 -6.40
CA GLY A 406 32.93 7.52 -5.11
C GLY A 406 33.08 6.55 -3.93
N MET A 407 33.44 5.29 -4.16
CA MET A 407 33.80 4.35 -3.09
C MET A 407 35.26 4.50 -2.68
N THR A 408 35.55 4.28 -1.40
CA THR A 408 36.93 4.35 -0.85
C THR A 408 37.67 3.03 -1.03
N ASN A 409 37.01 1.92 -0.70
CA ASN A 409 37.51 0.55 -0.72
C ASN A 409 36.46 -0.35 -1.41
N PRO A 410 36.26 -0.20 -2.73
CA PRO A 410 35.29 -1.03 -3.45
C PRO A 410 35.70 -2.50 -3.36
N ASN A 411 34.84 -3.31 -2.74
CA ASN A 411 35.04 -4.74 -2.55
C ASN A 411 33.93 -5.52 -3.24
N LYS A 412 34.34 -6.46 -4.09
CA LYS A 412 33.46 -7.23 -4.98
C LYS A 412 33.51 -8.69 -4.57
N GLN A 413 32.36 -9.23 -4.25
CA GLN A 413 32.21 -10.62 -3.88
C GLN A 413 31.06 -11.24 -4.67
N LYS A 414 30.93 -12.55 -4.60
CA LYS A 414 29.83 -13.30 -5.21
C LYS A 414 29.29 -14.32 -4.23
N LEU A 415 27.98 -14.51 -4.30
CA LEU A 415 27.21 -15.51 -3.56
C LEU A 415 26.77 -16.57 -4.56
N SER A 416 27.03 -17.84 -4.28
CA SER A 416 26.88 -18.89 -5.28
C SER A 416 26.39 -20.20 -4.66
N VAL A 417 25.32 -20.75 -5.23
CA VAL A 417 24.82 -22.08 -4.88
C VAL A 417 24.75 -22.98 -6.12
N THR A 418 25.10 -24.25 -5.96
CA THR A 418 25.01 -25.27 -7.01
C THR A 418 23.97 -26.30 -6.65
N PHE A 419 23.00 -26.53 -7.53
CA PHE A 419 21.93 -27.51 -7.30
C PHE A 419 21.53 -28.20 -8.59
N MET A 420 20.80 -29.33 -8.47
CA MET A 420 20.37 -30.14 -9.59
C MET A 420 18.83 -30.17 -9.67
N PRO A 421 18.22 -29.33 -10.51
CA PRO A 421 16.77 -29.37 -10.74
C PRO A 421 16.36 -30.73 -11.32
N GLN A 422 15.24 -31.27 -10.85
CA GLN A 422 14.63 -32.48 -11.40
C GLN A 422 13.45 -32.16 -12.32
N GLU A 423 12.98 -30.91 -12.35
CA GLU A 423 11.95 -30.41 -13.24
C GLU A 423 12.29 -29.00 -13.77
N ALA A 424 11.78 -28.69 -14.96
CA ALA A 424 11.84 -27.35 -15.51
C ALA A 424 10.81 -26.46 -14.81
N GLY A 425 11.18 -25.22 -14.52
CA GLY A 425 10.33 -24.29 -13.80
C GLY A 425 11.08 -23.06 -13.30
N TYR A 426 10.38 -22.19 -12.56
CA TYR A 426 11.03 -21.09 -11.87
C TYR A 426 11.83 -21.59 -10.68
N PHE A 427 13.05 -21.07 -10.54
CA PHE A 427 13.69 -21.01 -9.24
C PHE A 427 13.55 -19.58 -8.69
N HIS A 428 13.47 -19.48 -7.37
CA HIS A 428 13.32 -18.21 -6.66
C HIS A 428 14.57 -18.00 -5.82
N ALA A 429 15.25 -16.88 -6.01
CA ALA A 429 16.42 -16.55 -5.21
C ALA A 429 16.19 -15.29 -4.37
N ARG A 430 16.78 -15.28 -3.18
CA ARG A 430 16.87 -14.09 -2.31
C ARG A 430 18.26 -13.97 -1.75
N VAL A 431 18.72 -12.73 -1.62
CA VAL A 431 19.91 -12.40 -0.86
C VAL A 431 19.48 -11.89 0.51
N PHE A 432 20.14 -12.43 1.54
CA PHE A 432 19.89 -12.11 2.93
C PHE A 432 21.10 -11.39 3.50
N LEU A 433 20.89 -10.21 4.10
CA LEU A 433 21.93 -9.40 4.72
C LEU A 433 21.70 -9.33 6.24
N ALA A 434 22.64 -9.88 7.01
CA ALA A 434 22.56 -9.94 8.46
C ALA A 434 23.67 -9.15 9.18
N LYS A 435 24.49 -8.40 8.44
CA LYS A 435 25.55 -7.55 9.00
C LYS A 435 24.99 -6.18 9.44
N PRO A 436 25.07 -5.82 10.73
CA PRO A 436 24.68 -4.48 11.18
C PRO A 436 25.51 -3.38 10.53
N SER A 437 24.89 -2.22 10.29
CA SER A 437 25.57 -1.02 9.75
C SER A 437 26.27 -1.26 8.42
N ALA A 438 25.69 -2.12 7.57
CA ALA A 438 26.24 -2.47 6.26
C ALA A 438 25.36 -1.90 5.13
N ILE A 439 26.04 -1.50 4.04
CA ILE A 439 25.41 -1.17 2.77
C ILE A 439 26.01 -2.10 1.72
N VAL A 440 25.15 -2.85 1.04
CA VAL A 440 25.55 -3.79 -0.02
C VAL A 440 24.68 -3.53 -1.25
N TYR A 441 25.32 -3.53 -2.41
CA TYR A 441 24.68 -3.43 -3.72
C TYR A 441 24.66 -4.81 -4.36
N ILE A 442 23.49 -5.26 -4.77
CA ILE A 442 23.30 -6.59 -5.38
C ILE A 442 22.83 -6.40 -6.82
N ASP A 443 23.45 -7.14 -7.74
CA ASP A 443 22.97 -7.22 -9.12
C ASP A 443 21.65 -8.02 -9.13
N PRO A 444 20.51 -7.42 -9.52
CA PRO A 444 19.24 -8.12 -9.59
C PRO A 444 19.22 -9.19 -10.71
N ASN A 445 20.17 -9.16 -11.65
CA ASN A 445 20.29 -10.14 -12.71
C ASN A 445 21.20 -11.32 -12.32
N LEU A 446 20.59 -12.37 -11.76
CA LEU A 446 21.30 -13.60 -11.39
C LEU A 446 22.01 -14.25 -12.58
N GLN A 447 23.27 -14.65 -12.39
CA GLN A 447 24.00 -15.45 -13.37
C GLN A 447 23.71 -16.93 -13.18
N VAL A 448 23.49 -17.66 -14.28
CA VAL A 448 23.26 -19.11 -14.28
C VAL A 448 24.22 -19.75 -15.26
N SER A 449 24.97 -20.75 -14.80
CA SER A 449 25.97 -21.48 -15.58
C SER A 449 25.93 -22.98 -15.33
#